data_AF-A0AAE2C3W5-F1
#
_entry.id   AF-A0AAE2C3W5-F1
#
_cell.length_a   1.000
_cell.length_b   1.000
_cell.length_c   1.000
_cell.angle_alpha   90.00
_cell.angle_beta   90.00
_cell.angle_gamma   90.00
#
_symmetry.space_group_name_H-M   'P 1'
#
loop_
_entity.id
_entity.type
_entity.pdbx_description
1 polymer ?
#
loop_
_entity_poly.entity_id
_entity_poly.type
_entity_poly.pdbx_seq_one_letter_code
_entity_poly.pdbx_strand_id
1 'polypeptide(L)'
;MANTVPAVPHPPAVRPRVRARRGQATDPHSIAERLRRERIAERIRALQELVPSVNKTDRAAMLDEIVDYVKFLRLQVKVLSMSRLGGAGAVAPLVTDIPISSIEEEGSDSGRAQPAWEKWSNDGTERQVAKLMEENVGAAMQFLQSKALCIMPISLASAIYHTQPPETATLVKPESEPPP
;
A
#
# COMPACT_ATOMS: atom_id res chain seq x y z
N MET A 1 56.80 -79.70 24.77
CA MET A 1 55.38 -79.40 25.07
C MET A 1 55.25 -77.89 25.06
N ALA A 2 54.50 -77.34 24.10
CA ALA A 2 54.42 -75.91 23.83
C ALA A 2 53.40 -75.24 24.77
N ASN A 3 53.83 -74.21 25.50
CA ASN A 3 52.96 -73.38 26.33
C ASN A 3 52.31 -72.29 25.48
N THR A 4 51.00 -72.38 25.27
CA THR A 4 50.22 -71.35 24.60
C THR A 4 49.60 -70.43 25.67
N VAL A 5 50.06 -69.19 25.75
CA VAL A 5 49.46 -68.13 26.57
C VAL A 5 48.17 -67.65 25.88
N PRO A 6 47.02 -67.56 26.58
CA PRO A 6 45.79 -67.06 25.97
C PRO A 6 45.84 -65.54 25.81
N ALA A 7 45.60 -65.07 24.59
CA ALA A 7 45.54 -63.67 24.23
C ALA A 7 44.31 -62.99 24.86
N VAL A 8 44.55 -61.92 25.63
CA VAL A 8 43.53 -61.05 26.22
C VAL A 8 42.88 -60.19 25.11
N PRO A 9 41.54 -60.14 25.00
CA PRO A 9 40.88 -59.30 24.01
C PRO A 9 41.00 -57.81 24.39
N HIS A 10 41.64 -57.04 23.52
CA HIS A 10 41.74 -55.58 23.62
C HIS A 10 40.38 -54.94 23.31
N PRO A 11 39.87 -53.98 24.12
CA PRO A 11 38.66 -53.25 23.76
C PRO A 11 38.91 -52.31 22.57
N PRO A 12 37.94 -52.13 21.65
CA PRO A 12 38.13 -51.27 20.49
C PRO A 12 38.27 -49.81 20.92
N ALA A 13 39.34 -49.17 20.44
CA ALA A 13 39.61 -47.75 20.66
C ALA A 13 38.39 -46.89 20.28
N VAL A 14 37.94 -46.08 21.24
CA VAL A 14 36.86 -45.10 21.05
C VAL A 14 37.34 -44.07 20.02
N ARG A 15 36.89 -44.22 18.77
CA ARG A 15 37.11 -43.22 17.73
C ARG A 15 36.41 -41.93 18.16
N PRO A 16 37.09 -40.78 18.24
CA PRO A 16 36.44 -39.50 18.48
C PRO A 16 35.41 -39.28 17.37
N ARG A 17 34.11 -39.30 17.72
CA ARG A 17 33.07 -38.89 16.77
C ARG A 17 33.32 -37.41 16.50
N VAL A 18 33.83 -37.11 15.30
CA VAL A 18 33.92 -35.74 14.81
C VAL A 18 32.50 -35.20 14.81
N ARG A 19 32.19 -34.36 15.79
CA ARG A 19 30.93 -33.62 15.85
C ARG A 19 30.85 -32.85 14.53
N ALA A 20 29.88 -33.17 13.68
CA ALA A 20 29.65 -32.43 12.44
C ALA A 20 29.63 -30.94 12.78
N ARG A 21 30.49 -30.15 12.12
CA ARG A 21 30.55 -28.71 12.35
C ARG A 21 29.16 -28.14 12.05
N ARG A 22 28.61 -27.39 13.01
CA ARG A 22 27.32 -26.69 12.89
C ARG A 22 27.33 -25.90 11.56
N GLY A 23 26.51 -26.31 10.59
CA GLY A 23 26.40 -25.66 9.27
C GLY A 23 26.91 -26.46 8.06
N GLN A 24 27.42 -27.68 8.24
CA GLN A 24 27.82 -28.59 7.14
C GLN A 24 26.64 -29.45 6.66
N ALA A 25 25.50 -28.82 6.35
CA ALA A 25 24.43 -29.57 5.73
C ALA A 25 24.80 -29.81 4.26
N THR A 26 25.15 -31.04 3.94
CA THR A 26 25.52 -31.48 2.59
C THR A 26 24.31 -31.93 1.78
N ASP A 27 23.15 -32.06 2.41
CA ASP A 27 21.92 -32.43 1.72
C ASP A 27 21.38 -31.22 0.92
N PRO A 28 20.94 -31.43 -0.34
CA PRO A 28 20.48 -30.35 -1.19
C PRO A 28 19.28 -29.60 -0.61
N HIS A 29 18.46 -30.27 0.20
CA HIS A 29 17.28 -29.67 0.84
C HIS A 29 17.68 -28.63 1.89
N SER A 30 18.67 -28.93 2.75
CA SER A 30 19.15 -28.01 3.77
C SER A 30 19.92 -26.84 3.17
N ILE A 31 20.65 -27.04 2.07
CA ILE A 31 21.25 -25.94 1.31
C ILE A 31 20.15 -25.00 0.78
N ALA A 32 19.11 -25.55 0.16
CA ALA A 32 17.99 -24.77 -0.35
C ALA A 32 17.29 -23.97 0.76
N GLU A 33 17.04 -24.59 1.92
CA GLU A 33 16.44 -23.93 3.07
C GLU A 33 17.35 -22.83 3.65
N ARG A 34 18.67 -23.04 3.70
CA ARG A 34 19.62 -21.99 4.10
C ARG A 34 19.54 -20.77 3.17
N LEU A 35 19.55 -21.00 1.86
CA LEU A 35 19.42 -19.93 0.86
C LEU A 35 18.06 -19.22 0.94
N ARG A 36 16.99 -19.93 1.34
CA ARG A 36 15.68 -19.32 1.61
C ARG A 36 15.75 -18.40 2.84
N ARG A 37 16.36 -18.86 3.93
CA ARG A 37 16.53 -18.07 5.17
C ARG A 37 17.40 -16.83 4.96
N GLU A 38 18.47 -16.96 4.19
CA GLU A 38 19.35 -15.83 3.84
C GLU A 38 18.59 -14.76 3.05
N ARG A 39 17.85 -15.14 2.00
CA ARG A 39 17.00 -14.21 1.24
C ARG A 39 15.93 -13.52 2.10
N ILE A 40 15.31 -14.24 3.03
CA ILE A 40 14.34 -13.65 3.97
C ILE A 40 15.04 -12.65 4.89
N ALA A 41 16.20 -12.99 5.44
CA ALA A 41 16.96 -12.11 6.33
C ALA A 41 17.48 -10.84 5.64
N GLU A 42 17.83 -10.92 4.37
CA GLU A 42 18.17 -9.75 3.55
C GLU A 42 16.96 -8.82 3.38
N ARG A 43 15.79 -9.36 3.04
CA ARG A 43 14.56 -8.55 2.91
C ARG A 43 14.15 -7.89 4.22
N ILE A 44 14.28 -8.58 5.35
CA ILE A 44 14.00 -8.02 6.67
C ILE A 44 14.95 -6.85 6.98
N ARG A 45 16.25 -6.98 6.67
CA ARG A 45 17.23 -5.89 6.84
C ARG A 45 16.92 -4.68 5.96
N ALA A 46 16.58 -4.91 4.69
CA ALA A 46 16.18 -3.84 3.78
C ALA A 46 14.94 -3.09 4.29
N LEU A 47 13.94 -3.79 4.84
CA LEU A 47 12.77 -3.16 5.45
C LEU A 47 13.15 -2.29 6.67
N GLN A 48 14.05 -2.78 7.52
CA GLN A 48 14.53 -2.05 8.70
C GLN A 48 15.25 -0.73 8.35
N GLU A 49 15.95 -0.66 7.21
CA GLU A 49 16.61 0.57 6.76
C GLU A 49 15.64 1.64 6.24
N LEU A 50 14.45 1.24 5.81
CA LEU A 50 13.43 2.14 5.25
C LEU A 50 12.51 2.76 6.30
N VAL A 51 12.46 2.19 7.50
CA VAL A 51 11.53 2.59 8.55
C VAL A 51 12.26 3.32 9.67
N PRO A 52 11.78 4.51 10.10
CA PRO A 52 12.32 5.19 11.26
C PRO A 52 12.25 4.32 12.52
N SER A 53 13.29 4.39 13.37
CA SER A 53 13.29 3.84 14.75
C SER A 53 13.18 2.31 14.96
N VAL A 54 13.38 1.47 13.94
CA VAL A 54 13.27 -0.02 14.05
C VAL A 54 14.58 -0.74 14.47
N ASN A 55 15.65 -0.01 14.78
CA ASN A 55 17.00 -0.56 14.94
C ASN A 55 17.23 -1.47 16.18
N LYS A 56 16.26 -1.60 17.11
CA LYS A 56 16.40 -2.40 18.35
C LYS A 56 15.18 -3.24 18.74
N THR A 57 14.21 -3.41 17.85
CA THR A 57 12.94 -4.10 18.16
C THR A 57 12.97 -5.57 17.78
N ASP A 58 12.22 -6.40 18.52
CA ASP A 58 12.01 -7.81 18.18
C ASP A 58 11.44 -7.93 16.76
N ARG A 59 11.67 -9.06 16.06
CA ARG A 59 11.23 -9.21 14.67
C ARG A 59 9.72 -9.09 14.49
N ALA A 60 8.91 -9.54 15.44
CA ALA A 60 7.46 -9.38 15.35
C ALA A 60 7.07 -7.91 15.50
N ALA A 61 7.56 -7.26 16.57
CA ALA A 61 7.30 -5.85 16.84
C ALA A 61 7.80 -4.93 15.70
N MET A 62 8.96 -5.23 15.10
CA MET A 62 9.48 -4.56 13.91
C MET A 62 8.48 -4.60 12.75
N LEU A 63 7.86 -5.76 12.50
CA LEU A 63 6.90 -5.90 11.40
C LEU A 63 5.61 -5.11 11.70
N ASP A 64 5.16 -5.08 12.96
CA ASP A 64 4.03 -4.25 13.39
C ASP A 64 4.32 -2.76 13.19
N GLU A 65 5.51 -2.29 13.60
CA GLU A 65 5.98 -0.92 13.38
C GLU A 65 6.05 -0.56 11.89
N ILE A 66 6.50 -1.48 11.03
CA ILE A 66 6.51 -1.30 9.57
C ILE A 66 5.09 -1.11 9.04
N VAL A 67 4.13 -1.93 9.50
CA VAL A 67 2.72 -1.81 9.09
C VAL A 67 2.17 -0.44 9.47
N ASP A 68 2.45 0.03 10.67
CA ASP A 68 2.00 1.33 11.14
C ASP A 68 2.67 2.49 10.40
N TYR A 69 3.96 2.37 10.06
CA TYR A 69 4.65 3.35 9.23
C TYR A 69 4.04 3.45 7.82
N VAL A 70 3.66 2.32 7.21
CA VAL A 70 2.96 2.31 5.91
C VAL A 70 1.58 2.99 6.01
N LYS A 71 0.82 2.74 7.09
CA LYS A 71 -0.46 3.43 7.34
C LYS A 71 -0.24 4.94 7.51
N PHE A 72 0.80 5.33 8.25
CA PHE A 72 1.17 6.72 8.45
C PHE A 72 1.55 7.42 7.13
N LEU A 73 2.36 6.79 6.28
CA LEU A 73 2.70 7.33 4.97
C LEU A 73 1.47 7.48 4.07
N ARG A 74 0.57 6.48 4.06
CA ARG A 74 -0.71 6.57 3.33
C ARG A 74 -1.55 7.75 3.81
N LEU A 75 -1.62 7.96 5.12
CA LEU A 75 -2.33 9.10 5.70
C LEU A 75 -1.70 10.43 5.30
N GLN A 76 -0.37 10.55 5.34
CA GLN A 76 0.33 11.74 4.88
C GLN A 76 0.01 12.06 3.41
N VAL A 77 0.07 11.06 2.53
CA VAL A 77 -0.28 11.24 1.11
C VAL A 77 -1.73 11.71 0.97
N LYS A 78 -2.67 11.13 1.73
CA LYS A 78 -4.08 11.54 1.74
C LYS A 78 -4.26 12.98 2.22
N VAL A 79 -3.60 13.38 3.30
CA VAL A 79 -3.69 14.75 3.82
C VAL A 79 -3.08 15.74 2.83
N LEU A 80 -1.93 15.43 2.24
CA LEU A 80 -1.28 16.28 1.25
C LEU A 80 -2.09 16.38 -0.05
N SER A 81 -2.75 15.30 -0.46
CA SER A 81 -3.64 15.30 -1.62
C SER A 81 -4.93 16.07 -1.36
N MET A 82 -5.46 16.04 -0.13
CA MET A 82 -6.61 16.86 0.28
C MET A 82 -6.25 18.32 0.59
N SER A 83 -5.01 18.62 0.97
CA SER A 83 -4.57 19.99 1.31
C SER A 83 -4.13 20.79 0.07
N ARG A 84 -3.59 20.12 -0.96
CA ARG A 84 -3.41 20.74 -2.29
C ARG A 84 -4.71 20.87 -3.07
N LEU A 85 -5.75 20.14 -2.66
CA LEU A 85 -7.07 20.14 -3.24
C LEU A 85 -8.04 20.74 -2.22
N GLY A 86 -7.92 22.05 -1.95
CA GLY A 86 -8.91 22.76 -1.15
C GLY A 86 -10.30 22.57 -1.74
N GLY A 87 -11.09 21.65 -1.17
CA GLY A 87 -12.47 21.39 -1.59
C GLY A 87 -12.85 19.93 -1.48
N ALA A 88 -13.92 19.67 -0.73
CA ALA A 88 -14.55 18.36 -0.64
C ALA A 88 -14.94 17.82 -2.02
N GLY A 89 -14.33 16.69 -2.42
CA GLY A 89 -14.74 15.92 -3.59
C GLY A 89 -13.57 15.58 -4.50
N ALA A 90 -13.41 14.29 -4.79
CA ALA A 90 -12.51 13.75 -5.81
C ALA A 90 -10.99 13.77 -5.49
N VAL A 91 -10.61 13.05 -4.44
CA VAL A 91 -9.40 12.20 -4.54
C VAL A 91 -9.82 10.74 -4.39
N ALA A 92 -9.93 10.11 -5.55
CA ALA A 92 -9.88 8.67 -5.75
C ALA A 92 -8.82 7.99 -4.84
N PRO A 93 -9.09 6.80 -4.27
CA PRO A 93 -8.18 6.07 -3.40
C PRO A 93 -7.36 5.06 -4.20
N LEU A 94 -6.25 5.49 -4.81
CA LEU A 94 -5.43 4.61 -5.66
C LEU A 94 -4.24 3.97 -4.93
N VAL A 95 -4.20 3.95 -3.58
CA VAL A 95 -3.09 3.31 -2.82
C VAL A 95 -3.54 2.47 -1.61
N THR A 96 -4.84 2.36 -1.27
CA THR A 96 -5.23 1.80 0.05
C THR A 96 -5.63 0.34 0.09
N ASP A 97 -5.62 -0.41 -1.02
CA ASP A 97 -6.36 -1.68 -1.04
C ASP A 97 -5.45 -2.91 -1.18
N ILE A 98 -4.67 -3.17 -0.14
CA ILE A 98 -4.27 -4.53 0.24
C ILE A 98 -4.85 -4.76 1.64
N PRO A 99 -5.93 -5.54 1.81
CA PRO A 99 -6.37 -5.97 3.12
C PRO A 99 -5.46 -7.09 3.62
N ILE A 100 -4.75 -6.85 4.73
CA ILE A 100 -4.16 -7.88 5.59
C ILE A 100 -5.03 -7.90 6.84
N SER A 101 -5.47 -9.11 7.26
CA SER A 101 -6.55 -9.45 8.21
C SER A 101 -7.94 -9.52 7.53
N SER A 102 -8.72 -10.60 7.64
CA SER A 102 -8.89 -11.47 8.81
C SER A 102 -9.19 -12.94 8.43
N ILE A 103 -8.54 -13.87 9.12
CA ILE A 103 -9.19 -15.13 9.51
C ILE A 103 -10.13 -14.72 10.63
N GLU A 104 -11.43 -14.81 10.41
CA GLU A 104 -12.43 -15.11 11.43
C GLU A 104 -13.80 -15.30 10.74
N GLU A 105 -14.29 -16.52 10.91
CA GLU A 105 -15.66 -17.02 10.93
C GLU A 105 -16.82 -16.16 10.38
N GLU A 106 -17.54 -16.79 9.43
CA GLU A 106 -19.00 -16.78 9.25
C GLU A 106 -19.79 -15.57 9.79
N GLY A 107 -20.32 -14.78 8.85
CA GLY A 107 -21.59 -14.08 9.04
C GLY A 107 -21.58 -12.57 8.77
N SER A 108 -22.31 -12.20 7.72
CA SER A 108 -22.92 -10.87 7.50
C SER A 108 -22.04 -9.72 6.97
N ASP A 109 -22.25 -9.46 5.68
CA ASP A 109 -22.36 -8.15 5.01
C ASP A 109 -21.81 -6.91 5.74
N SER A 110 -20.71 -6.35 5.23
CA SER A 110 -20.46 -4.91 5.39
C SER A 110 -19.57 -4.37 4.27
N GLY A 111 -20.22 -3.66 3.34
CA GLY A 111 -19.67 -3.11 2.11
C GLY A 111 -18.51 -2.14 2.32
N ARG A 112 -17.40 -2.42 1.63
CA ARG A 112 -16.28 -1.53 1.45
C ARG A 112 -16.68 -0.38 0.52
N ALA A 113 -16.65 0.85 1.02
CA ALA A 113 -17.05 2.04 0.29
C ALA A 113 -16.17 2.26 -0.96
N GLN A 114 -16.72 1.93 -2.14
CA GLN A 114 -16.20 2.42 -3.41
C GLN A 114 -16.35 3.96 -3.48
N PRO A 115 -15.41 4.69 -4.10
CA PRO A 115 -15.62 6.09 -4.44
C PRO A 115 -16.83 6.20 -5.37
N ALA A 116 -17.83 6.98 -4.97
CA ALA A 116 -19.12 7.05 -5.64
C ALA A 116 -19.04 7.35 -7.15
N TRP A 117 -18.01 8.08 -7.60
CA TRP A 117 -17.82 8.46 -9.01
C TRP A 117 -17.27 7.31 -9.89
N GLU A 118 -16.50 6.35 -9.36
CA GLU A 118 -16.07 5.15 -10.12
C GLU A 118 -17.22 4.17 -10.34
N LYS A 119 -18.17 4.11 -9.41
CA LYS A 119 -19.38 3.29 -9.53
C LYS A 119 -20.34 3.83 -10.60
N TRP A 120 -20.22 5.11 -10.98
CA TRP A 120 -21.05 5.75 -12.00
C TRP A 120 -20.40 5.76 -13.38
N SER A 121 -19.07 5.68 -13.45
CA SER A 121 -18.30 5.45 -14.68
C SER A 121 -18.26 3.97 -15.08
N ASN A 122 -19.34 3.25 -14.85
CA ASN A 122 -19.50 1.90 -15.36
C ASN A 122 -20.00 2.02 -16.81
N ASP A 123 -19.32 1.36 -17.75
CA ASP A 123 -19.60 1.38 -19.21
C ASP A 123 -21.11 1.17 -19.54
N GLY A 124 -21.86 0.51 -18.66
CA GLY A 124 -23.31 0.36 -18.78
C GLY A 124 -24.16 1.61 -18.51
N THR A 125 -23.76 2.51 -17.60
CA THR A 125 -24.54 3.73 -17.30
C THR A 125 -24.41 4.75 -18.42
N GLU A 126 -23.20 4.91 -18.96
CA GLU A 126 -22.95 5.78 -20.11
C GLU A 126 -23.75 5.33 -21.34
N ARG A 127 -23.70 4.04 -21.68
CA ARG A 127 -24.48 3.47 -22.80
C ARG A 127 -25.98 3.64 -22.60
N GLN A 128 -26.48 3.47 -21.37
CA GLN A 128 -27.90 3.66 -21.07
C GLN A 128 -28.32 5.13 -21.21
N VAL A 129 -27.49 6.06 -20.74
CA VAL A 129 -27.73 7.50 -20.91
C VAL A 129 -27.69 7.88 -22.38
N ALA A 130 -26.70 7.41 -23.14
CA ALA A 130 -26.59 7.67 -24.58
C ALA A 130 -27.82 7.14 -25.34
N LYS A 131 -28.23 5.91 -25.06
CA LYS A 131 -29.45 5.32 -25.63
C LYS A 131 -30.70 6.14 -25.30
N LEU A 132 -30.86 6.54 -24.02
CA LEU A 132 -31.99 7.37 -23.60
C LEU A 132 -31.93 8.78 -24.24
N MET A 133 -30.75 9.34 -24.49
CA MET A 133 -30.63 10.63 -25.17
C MET A 133 -31.08 10.57 -26.64
N GLU A 134 -30.94 9.42 -27.30
CA GLU A 134 -31.45 9.19 -28.66
C GLU A 134 -32.96 8.91 -28.70
N GLU A 135 -33.48 8.17 -27.73
CA GLU A 135 -34.89 7.74 -27.71
C GLU A 135 -35.83 8.74 -27.01
N ASN A 136 -35.45 9.24 -25.83
CA ASN A 136 -36.27 10.12 -24.99
C ASN A 136 -35.40 10.93 -24.01
N VAL A 137 -35.07 12.16 -24.41
CA VAL A 137 -34.25 13.10 -23.62
C VAL A 137 -34.86 13.36 -22.23
N GLY A 138 -36.19 13.37 -22.09
CA GLY A 138 -36.86 13.54 -20.80
C GLY A 138 -36.54 12.42 -19.81
N ALA A 139 -36.57 11.17 -20.29
CA ALA A 139 -36.18 10.02 -19.50
C ALA A 139 -34.68 10.01 -19.18
N ALA A 140 -33.82 10.47 -20.10
CA ALA A 140 -32.39 10.64 -19.86
C ALA A 140 -32.12 11.66 -18.74
N MET A 141 -32.80 12.82 -18.77
CA MET A 141 -32.67 13.85 -17.74
C MET A 141 -33.16 13.35 -16.38
N GLN A 142 -34.30 12.67 -16.31
CA GLN A 142 -34.82 12.07 -15.07
C GLN A 142 -33.87 11.02 -14.50
N PHE A 143 -33.30 10.17 -15.36
CA PHE A 143 -32.32 9.16 -14.96
C PHE A 143 -31.05 9.79 -14.39
N LEU A 144 -30.50 10.83 -15.04
CA LEU A 144 -29.34 11.57 -14.53
C LEU A 144 -29.67 12.26 -13.19
N GLN A 145 -30.83 12.92 -13.09
CA GLN A 145 -31.27 13.59 -11.87
C GLN A 145 -31.44 12.61 -10.69
N SER A 146 -32.01 11.42 -10.93
CA SER A 146 -32.14 10.37 -9.91
C SER A 146 -30.79 9.88 -9.36
N LYS A 147 -29.70 10.14 -10.09
CA LYS A 147 -28.32 9.83 -9.73
C LYS A 147 -27.52 11.07 -9.30
N ALA A 148 -28.17 12.21 -9.13
CA ALA A 148 -27.54 13.50 -8.84
C ALA A 148 -26.52 13.96 -9.90
N LEU A 149 -26.79 13.66 -11.17
CA LEU A 149 -26.01 14.06 -12.34
C LEU A 149 -26.80 14.99 -13.25
N CYS A 150 -26.09 15.79 -14.04
CA CYS A 150 -26.69 16.63 -15.09
C CYS A 150 -25.75 16.73 -16.30
N ILE A 151 -26.32 17.01 -17.48
CA ILE A 151 -25.54 17.36 -18.67
C ILE A 151 -25.26 18.86 -18.63
N MET A 152 -24.02 19.25 -18.86
CA MET A 152 -23.61 20.65 -18.90
C MET A 152 -22.85 20.94 -20.20
N PRO A 153 -23.16 22.04 -20.90
CA PRO A 153 -22.36 22.49 -22.03
C PRO A 153 -20.90 22.72 -21.64
N ILE A 154 -19.96 22.29 -22.48
CA ILE A 154 -18.52 22.43 -22.24
C ILE A 154 -18.13 23.90 -22.03
N SER A 155 -18.78 24.82 -22.73
CA SER A 155 -18.59 26.27 -22.57
C SER A 155 -18.86 26.79 -21.16
N LEU A 156 -19.71 26.10 -20.38
CA LEU A 156 -20.05 26.45 -19.00
C LEU A 156 -19.17 25.73 -17.98
N ALA A 157 -18.38 24.74 -18.40
CA ALA A 157 -17.52 23.98 -17.48
C ALA A 157 -16.51 24.87 -16.78
N SER A 158 -15.92 25.84 -17.48
CA SER A 158 -14.95 26.78 -16.91
C SER A 158 -15.56 27.68 -15.83
N ALA A 159 -16.85 28.04 -15.92
CA ALA A 159 -17.50 28.94 -14.95
C ALA A 159 -17.65 28.31 -13.55
N ILE A 160 -17.78 26.99 -13.48
CA ILE A 160 -17.87 26.25 -12.21
C ILE A 160 -16.55 25.60 -11.78
N TYR A 161 -15.53 25.59 -12.65
CA TYR A 161 -14.20 25.04 -12.37
C TYR A 161 -13.24 26.06 -11.72
N HIS A 162 -13.67 27.29 -11.47
CA HIS A 162 -12.83 28.30 -10.80
C HIS A 162 -12.79 28.08 -9.29
N THR A 163 -11.75 27.42 -8.80
CA THR A 163 -11.28 27.51 -7.42
C THR A 163 -9.96 28.31 -7.37
N GLN A 164 -10.08 29.55 -6.89
CA GLN A 164 -9.08 30.53 -6.39
C GLN A 164 -7.96 31.09 -7.32
N PRO A 165 -7.95 32.42 -7.59
CA PRO A 165 -6.70 33.15 -7.78
C PRO A 165 -6.05 33.48 -6.42
N PRO A 166 -4.71 33.60 -6.32
CA PRO A 166 -4.06 34.15 -5.14
C PRO A 166 -4.27 35.67 -5.10
N GLU A 167 -5.21 36.15 -4.28
CA GLU A 167 -5.24 37.56 -3.91
C GLU A 167 -4.11 37.86 -2.91
N THR A 168 -3.09 38.60 -3.36
CA THR A 168 -2.49 39.73 -2.61
C THR A 168 -1.64 40.56 -3.60
N ALA A 169 -2.31 41.42 -4.36
CA ALA A 169 -1.69 42.60 -4.94
C ALA A 169 -1.76 43.74 -3.92
N THR A 170 -0.67 44.02 -3.20
CA THR A 170 -0.48 45.34 -2.60
C THR A 170 0.16 46.26 -3.63
N LEU A 171 -0.66 47.06 -4.30
CA LEU A 171 -0.24 48.27 -5.01
C LEU A 171 -1.15 49.42 -4.60
N VAL A 172 -0.69 50.24 -3.65
CA VAL A 172 -0.98 51.69 -3.62
C VAL A 172 0.19 52.40 -2.91
N LYS A 173 0.99 53.17 -3.64
CA LYS A 173 1.64 54.37 -3.09
C LYS A 173 1.46 55.50 -4.11
N PRO A 174 0.90 56.66 -3.71
CA PRO A 174 0.54 57.71 -4.64
C PRO A 174 1.76 58.53 -5.06
N GLU A 175 1.68 58.94 -6.32
CA GLU A 175 2.47 59.93 -7.04
C GLU A 175 2.44 61.29 -6.32
N SER A 176 3.60 61.96 -6.21
CA SER A 176 3.70 63.40 -5.94
C SER A 176 4.87 63.98 -6.73
N GLU A 177 4.54 64.89 -7.64
CA GLU A 177 5.39 65.59 -8.63
C GLU A 177 6.52 66.50 -8.05
N PRO A 178 7.43 67.03 -8.92
CA PRO A 178 8.67 67.78 -8.58
C PRO A 178 8.48 69.33 -8.66
N PRO A 179 9.53 70.17 -8.82
CA PRO A 179 10.66 70.55 -7.96
C PRO A 179 10.52 72.03 -7.47
N PRO A 180 11.56 72.74 -6.97
CA PRO A 180 12.66 73.30 -7.80
C PRO A 180 14.08 73.00 -7.33
#